data_AF-A0A455SV20-F1
#
_entry.id   AF-A0A455SV20-F1
#
_cell.length_a   1.000
_cell.length_b   1.000
_cell.length_c   1.000
_cell.angle_alpha   90.00
_cell.angle_beta   90.00
_cell.angle_gamma   90.00
#
_symmetry.space_group_name_H-M   'P 1'
#
loop_
_entity.id
_entity.type
_entity.pdbx_description
1 polymer ?
#
loop_
_entity_poly.entity_id
_entity_poly.type
_entity_poly.pdbx_seq_one_letter_code
_entity_poly.pdbx_strand_id
1 'polypeptide(L)'
;MPYSSFSRSADASPVLQTALAALEAGISVVPIRSDGSKRPALTSWKPFQQRLPTRREVSTWFARRDVGIALVTGQVSGCLLAVDFDEEGCFLTWMARLRQDSQLARLYEEVASGYEERTPKGGRHLLLRCPAIGRSRVLARSRQGGILVETREEGAIIIVAPSAGTVHPTGRPYVLLRGGVQSVRTISPAQLEEICSSLRLLDEQGAPKLIQSSSQPTAGPRRPLQLSATRPGDLLNRDPQVTWESILLPKGWELVRTDGAGCCYWRHPGKRGPHYSATTNHAGDDKLHVFSTSAPLPPGSYTKFAAYALLYHGDFHAAAQALKQRYSSGRPGEGEAFARPASL
;
A
#
# COMPACT_ATOMS: atom_id res chain seq x y z
N MET A 1 -27.62 10.90 56.94
CA MET A 1 -27.40 10.40 55.57
C MET A 1 -26.02 10.87 55.12
N PRO A 2 -24.95 10.06 55.24
CA PRO A 2 -23.65 10.50 54.79
C PRO A 2 -23.55 10.38 53.27
N TYR A 3 -23.01 11.42 52.66
CA TYR A 3 -22.63 11.49 51.25
C TYR A 3 -21.76 10.28 50.86
N SER A 4 -22.21 9.52 49.87
CA SER A 4 -21.37 8.56 49.16
C SER A 4 -20.36 9.35 48.33
N SER A 5 -19.13 9.44 48.82
CA SER A 5 -18.00 9.88 48.03
C SER A 5 -17.67 8.79 47.01
N PHE A 6 -17.98 9.05 45.74
CA PHE A 6 -17.42 8.29 44.63
C PHE A 6 -15.92 8.52 44.57
N SER A 7 -15.17 7.72 45.33
CA SER A 7 -13.73 7.57 45.20
C SER A 7 -13.42 6.41 44.26
N ARG A 8 -12.74 6.71 43.15
CA ARG A 8 -11.63 5.97 42.52
C ARG A 8 -11.66 6.01 40.99
N SER A 9 -11.00 7.01 40.40
CA SER A 9 -10.51 6.97 39.01
C SER A 9 -9.00 7.20 38.89
N ALA A 10 -8.27 7.47 39.98
CA ALA A 10 -6.85 7.83 39.95
C ALA A 10 -5.85 6.65 39.97
N ASP A 11 -6.30 5.40 40.21
CA ASP A 11 -5.39 4.25 40.44
C ASP A 11 -5.19 3.33 39.22
N ALA A 12 -5.98 3.47 38.16
CA ALA A 12 -5.89 2.59 36.99
C ALA A 12 -4.61 2.86 36.17
N SER A 13 -3.88 1.81 35.80
CA SER A 13 -2.71 1.94 34.92
C SER A 13 -3.13 2.54 33.55
N PRO A 14 -2.25 3.29 32.86
CA PRO A 14 -2.57 3.83 31.53
C PRO A 14 -3.00 2.75 30.52
N VAL A 15 -2.44 1.54 30.65
CA VAL A 15 -2.81 0.37 29.84
C VAL A 15 -4.25 -0.07 30.15
N LEU A 16 -4.63 -0.17 31.43
CA LEU A 16 -6.01 -0.51 31.83
C LEU A 16 -7.00 0.56 31.36
N GLN A 17 -6.67 1.84 31.49
CA GLN A 17 -7.52 2.94 31.01
C GLN A 17 -7.77 2.83 29.51
N THR A 18 -6.72 2.57 28.73
CA THR A 18 -6.82 2.39 27.28
C THR A 18 -7.62 1.13 26.92
N ALA A 19 -7.44 0.04 27.66
CA ALA A 19 -8.19 -1.20 27.45
C ALA A 19 -9.69 -1.03 27.69
N LEU A 20 -10.07 -0.31 28.76
CA LEU A 20 -11.45 0.00 29.06
C LEU A 20 -12.05 0.94 28.00
N ALA A 21 -11.31 1.97 27.58
CA ALA A 21 -11.75 2.86 26.51
C ALA A 21 -11.92 2.12 25.16
N ALA A 22 -11.02 1.19 24.83
CA ALA A 22 -11.16 0.37 23.63
C ALA A 22 -12.40 -0.53 23.71
N LEU A 23 -12.66 -1.15 24.86
CA LEU A 23 -13.85 -1.98 25.06
C LEU A 23 -15.14 -1.16 24.93
N GLU A 24 -15.17 0.05 25.50
CA GLU A 24 -16.30 0.99 25.36
C GLU A 24 -16.51 1.45 23.91
N ALA A 25 -15.43 1.55 23.13
CA ALA A 25 -15.46 1.81 21.68
C ALA A 25 -15.82 0.57 20.84
N GLY A 26 -16.19 -0.56 21.46
CA GLY A 26 -16.52 -1.82 20.79
C GLY A 26 -15.31 -2.49 20.14
N ILE A 27 -14.12 -2.33 20.72
CA ILE A 27 -12.87 -2.94 20.25
C ILE A 27 -12.44 -4.03 21.23
N SER A 28 -12.24 -5.23 20.71
CA SER A 28 -11.71 -6.36 21.46
C SER A 28 -10.23 -6.16 21.77
N VAL A 29 -9.82 -6.50 23.00
CA VAL A 29 -8.46 -6.27 23.52
C VAL A 29 -7.90 -7.52 24.18
N VAL A 30 -6.58 -7.66 24.15
CA VAL A 30 -5.84 -8.72 24.85
C VAL A 30 -4.55 -8.20 25.49
N PRO A 31 -4.15 -8.72 26.66
CA PRO A 31 -2.88 -8.35 27.27
C PRO A 31 -1.71 -8.98 26.52
N ILE A 32 -0.58 -8.29 26.46
CA ILE A 32 0.65 -8.72 25.80
C ILE A 32 1.75 -8.92 26.85
N ARG A 33 2.56 -9.97 26.67
CA ARG A 33 3.68 -10.30 27.56
C ARG A 33 4.75 -9.21 27.50
N SER A 34 5.36 -8.94 28.64
CA SER A 34 6.52 -8.05 28.77
C SER A 34 7.82 -8.86 28.85
N ASP A 35 8.02 -9.75 27.88
CA ASP A 35 9.18 -10.66 27.75
C ASP A 35 9.88 -10.55 26.38
N GLY A 36 9.53 -9.52 25.59
CA GLY A 36 10.04 -9.24 24.26
C GLY A 36 9.39 -10.09 23.16
N SER A 37 8.57 -11.09 23.50
CA SER A 37 8.01 -12.04 22.53
C SER A 37 6.90 -11.43 21.66
N LYS A 38 6.32 -10.30 22.08
CA LYS A 38 5.16 -9.67 21.44
C LYS A 38 3.94 -10.61 21.36
N ARG A 39 3.83 -11.58 22.27
CA ARG A 39 2.73 -12.58 22.31
C ARG A 39 1.67 -12.22 23.35
N PRO A 40 0.41 -12.66 23.17
CA PRO A 40 -0.61 -12.54 24.20
C PRO A 40 -0.21 -13.21 25.52
N ALA A 41 -0.56 -12.56 26.64
CA ALA A 41 -0.39 -13.07 28.00
C ALA A 41 -1.56 -13.97 28.43
N LEU A 42 -2.22 -14.62 27.48
CA LEU A 42 -3.33 -15.55 27.67
C LEU A 42 -2.98 -16.91 27.11
N THR A 43 -3.56 -17.98 27.66
CA THR A 43 -3.43 -19.35 27.13
C THR A 43 -3.96 -19.43 25.69
N SER A 44 -5.08 -18.76 25.42
CA SER A 44 -5.63 -18.62 24.07
C SER A 44 -6.32 -17.27 23.94
N TRP A 45 -5.95 -16.53 22.90
CA TRP A 45 -6.58 -15.26 22.55
C TRP A 45 -7.63 -15.41 21.44
N LYS A 46 -7.65 -16.57 20.74
CA LYS A 46 -8.52 -16.83 19.60
C LYS A 46 -10.02 -16.58 19.86
N PRO A 47 -10.59 -16.89 21.04
CA PRO A 47 -12.00 -16.59 21.30
C PRO A 47 -12.34 -15.10 21.15
N PHE A 48 -11.37 -14.21 21.39
CA PHE A 48 -11.56 -12.76 21.29
C PHE A 48 -11.54 -12.22 19.86
N GLN A 49 -11.39 -13.10 18.86
CA GLN A 49 -11.70 -12.83 17.45
C GLN A 49 -13.20 -12.94 17.15
N GLN A 50 -14.00 -13.52 18.04
CA GLN A 50 -15.43 -13.75 17.83
C GLN A 50 -16.33 -13.05 18.86
N ARG A 51 -15.79 -12.68 20.03
CA ARG A 51 -16.49 -11.91 21.04
C ARG A 51 -15.60 -10.84 21.66
N LEU A 52 -16.22 -9.80 22.19
CA LEU A 52 -15.53 -8.85 23.07
C LEU A 52 -15.19 -9.52 24.42
N PRO A 53 -14.06 -9.15 25.05
CA PRO A 53 -13.83 -9.50 26.44
C PRO A 53 -14.81 -8.75 27.33
N THR A 54 -15.20 -9.34 28.45
CA THR A 54 -16.02 -8.66 29.46
C THR A 54 -15.18 -7.60 30.19
N ARG A 55 -15.85 -6.59 30.76
CA ARG A 55 -15.18 -5.58 31.60
C ARG A 55 -14.38 -6.23 32.74
N ARG A 56 -14.89 -7.31 33.33
CA ARG A 56 -14.20 -8.07 34.38
C ARG A 56 -12.93 -8.75 33.87
N GLU A 57 -12.99 -9.41 32.70
CA GLU A 57 -11.81 -10.01 32.05
C GLU A 57 -10.73 -8.94 31.82
N VAL A 58 -11.09 -7.81 31.21
CA VAL A 58 -10.18 -6.67 30.98
C VAL A 58 -9.58 -6.18 32.30
N SER A 59 -10.41 -5.88 33.31
CA SER A 59 -9.92 -5.42 34.61
C SER A 59 -8.97 -6.43 35.28
N THR A 60 -9.24 -7.73 35.16
CA THR A 60 -8.36 -8.77 35.72
C THR A 60 -7.04 -8.86 34.97
N TRP A 61 -7.05 -8.88 33.63
CA TRP A 61 -5.84 -9.00 32.83
C TRP A 61 -4.88 -7.83 33.01
N PHE A 62 -5.42 -6.61 33.08
CA PHE A 62 -4.65 -5.37 33.18
C PHE A 62 -4.53 -4.83 34.62
N ALA A 63 -4.97 -5.61 35.62
CA ALA A 63 -4.62 -5.34 37.02
C ALA A 63 -3.11 -5.44 37.26
N ARG A 64 -2.46 -6.34 36.51
CA ARG A 64 -1.01 -6.40 36.39
C ARG A 64 -0.50 -5.18 35.64
N ARG A 65 0.50 -4.48 36.21
CA ARG A 65 1.09 -3.28 35.59
C ARG A 65 2.20 -3.61 34.58
N ASP A 66 2.59 -4.88 34.48
CA ASP A 66 3.70 -5.38 33.65
C ASP A 66 3.21 -6.07 32.37
N VAL A 67 2.10 -5.65 31.79
CA VAL A 67 1.60 -6.16 30.51
C VAL A 67 1.37 -5.03 29.51
N GLY A 68 1.66 -5.31 28.24
CA GLY A 68 1.22 -4.46 27.12
C GLY A 68 -0.23 -4.73 26.74
N ILE A 69 -0.73 -3.99 25.77
CA ILE A 69 -2.07 -4.13 25.18
C ILE A 69 -1.97 -4.32 23.68
N ALA A 70 -2.78 -5.24 23.15
CA ALA A 70 -3.10 -5.29 21.74
C ALA A 70 -4.60 -5.21 21.51
N LEU A 71 -4.97 -4.63 20.38
CA LEU A 71 -6.32 -4.67 19.85
C LEU A 71 -6.44 -5.88 18.92
N VAL A 72 -7.56 -6.60 19.00
CA VAL A 72 -7.93 -7.61 18.01
C VAL A 72 -8.62 -6.90 16.87
N THR A 73 -8.10 -7.00 15.65
CA THR A 73 -8.68 -6.38 14.46
C THR A 73 -9.72 -7.31 13.83
N GLY A 74 -10.55 -6.77 12.93
CA GLY A 74 -11.61 -7.51 12.26
C GLY A 74 -13.03 -7.14 12.70
N GLN A 75 -13.98 -8.01 12.33
CA GLN A 75 -15.42 -7.82 12.52
C GLN A 75 -15.79 -7.67 14.00
N VAL A 76 -15.16 -8.46 14.88
CA VAL A 76 -15.39 -8.40 16.33
C VAL A 76 -15.18 -7.01 16.93
N SER A 77 -14.29 -6.23 16.31
CA SER A 77 -13.94 -4.89 16.72
C SER A 77 -14.55 -3.85 15.79
N GLY A 78 -15.75 -4.10 15.23
CA GLY A 78 -16.47 -3.19 14.34
C GLY A 78 -15.71 -2.86 13.06
N CYS A 79 -15.18 -3.90 12.41
CA CYS A 79 -14.38 -3.82 11.19
C CYS A 79 -13.12 -2.95 11.31
N LEU A 80 -12.48 -2.97 12.48
CA LEU A 80 -11.20 -2.31 12.73
C LEU A 80 -10.09 -2.99 11.93
N LEU A 81 -9.21 -2.18 11.33
CA LEU A 81 -7.93 -2.62 10.78
C LEU A 81 -6.83 -1.61 11.09
N ALA A 82 -5.59 -2.06 10.98
CA ALA A 82 -4.41 -1.21 11.08
C ALA A 82 -3.65 -1.18 9.75
N VAL A 83 -3.14 -0.01 9.35
CA VAL A 83 -2.01 0.09 8.43
C VAL A 83 -0.74 0.18 9.28
N ASP A 84 0.13 -0.83 9.16
CA ASP A 84 1.32 -1.03 9.99
C ASP A 84 2.59 -0.79 9.17
N PHE A 85 3.30 0.29 9.45
CA PHE A 85 4.61 0.60 8.92
C PHE A 85 5.67 0.13 9.92
N ASP A 86 6.55 -0.80 9.51
CA ASP A 86 7.57 -1.39 10.42
C ASP A 86 8.62 -0.34 10.84
N GLU A 87 9.04 0.54 9.93
CA GLU A 87 10.14 1.49 10.14
C GLU A 87 9.82 2.93 9.70
N GLU A 88 10.49 3.90 10.34
CA GLU A 88 10.28 5.34 10.11
C GLU A 88 10.52 5.76 8.65
N GLY A 89 11.60 5.25 8.04
CA GLY A 89 12.00 5.65 6.68
C GLY A 89 10.92 5.36 5.63
N CYS A 90 10.20 4.24 5.78
CA CYS A 90 9.10 3.89 4.87
C CYS A 90 7.93 4.88 5.00
N PHE A 91 7.55 5.23 6.23
CA PHE A 91 6.50 6.22 6.50
C PHE A 91 6.89 7.61 5.97
N LEU A 92 8.12 8.06 6.18
CA LEU A 92 8.60 9.35 5.66
C LEU A 92 8.62 9.39 4.12
N THR A 93 8.97 8.28 3.47
CA THR A 93 8.91 8.15 2.01
C THR A 93 7.47 8.28 1.52
N TRP A 94 6.51 7.68 2.21
CA TRP A 94 5.10 7.83 1.90
C TRP A 94 4.60 9.28 2.13
N MET A 95 4.99 9.92 3.23
CA MET A 95 4.67 11.33 3.52
C MET A 95 5.18 12.27 2.41
N ALA A 96 6.34 11.99 1.81
CA ALA A 96 6.83 12.77 0.67
C ALA A 96 5.90 12.68 -0.55
N ARG A 97 5.26 11.51 -0.76
CA ARG A 97 4.24 11.32 -1.81
C ARG A 97 2.95 12.07 -1.48
N LEU A 98 2.50 12.05 -0.23
CA LEU A 98 1.31 12.81 0.20
C LEU A 98 1.43 14.30 -0.16
N ARG A 99 2.63 14.89 -0.04
CA ARG A 99 2.86 16.30 -0.40
C ARG A 99 2.60 16.61 -1.88
N GLN A 100 2.64 15.61 -2.76
CA GLN A 100 2.40 15.74 -4.19
C GLN A 100 0.97 15.35 -4.59
N ASP A 101 0.18 14.79 -3.67
CA ASP A 101 -1.18 14.33 -3.93
C ASP A 101 -2.15 14.87 -2.86
N SER A 102 -2.82 15.97 -3.19
CA SER A 102 -3.71 16.68 -2.27
C SER A 102 -4.94 15.86 -1.87
N GLN A 103 -5.39 14.93 -2.72
CA GLN A 103 -6.51 14.04 -2.40
C GLN A 103 -6.06 13.00 -1.38
N LEU A 104 -4.94 12.33 -1.64
CA LEU A 104 -4.39 11.34 -0.73
C LEU A 104 -3.96 11.97 0.60
N ALA A 105 -3.44 13.20 0.58
CA ALA A 105 -3.10 13.95 1.80
C ALA A 105 -4.35 14.23 2.67
N ARG A 106 -5.47 14.64 2.07
CA ARG A 106 -6.73 14.85 2.80
C ARG A 106 -7.22 13.55 3.43
N LEU A 107 -7.14 12.46 2.68
CA LEU A 107 -7.55 11.15 3.17
C LEU A 107 -6.65 10.65 4.32
N TYR A 108 -5.33 10.88 4.21
CA TYR A 108 -4.41 10.62 5.32
C TYR A 108 -4.78 11.46 6.56
N GLU A 109 -5.03 12.76 6.41
CA GLU A 109 -5.41 13.62 7.53
C GLU A 109 -6.72 13.20 8.18
N GLU A 110 -7.70 12.76 7.38
CA GLU A 110 -8.96 12.20 7.88
C GLU A 110 -8.69 10.99 8.79
N VAL A 111 -7.92 10.01 8.30
CA VAL A 111 -7.57 8.78 9.06
C VAL A 111 -6.72 9.10 10.30
N ALA A 112 -5.63 9.84 10.12
CA ALA A 112 -4.67 10.15 11.18
C ALA A 112 -5.28 11.06 12.27
N SER A 113 -6.27 11.89 11.95
CA SER A 113 -7.04 12.64 12.97
C SER A 113 -7.80 11.72 13.92
N GLY A 114 -8.17 10.52 13.47
CA GLY A 114 -8.86 9.53 14.28
C GLY A 114 -7.92 8.71 15.14
N TYR A 115 -6.81 8.22 14.56
CA TYR A 115 -5.77 7.50 15.29
C TYR A 115 -4.46 7.44 14.51
N GLU A 116 -3.38 7.92 15.12
CA GLU A 116 -2.00 7.71 14.66
C GLU A 116 -1.11 7.46 15.88
N GLU A 117 -0.24 6.47 15.80
CA GLU A 117 0.82 6.27 16.80
C GLU A 117 2.16 5.93 16.17
N ARG A 118 3.24 6.20 16.91
CA ARG A 118 4.60 5.78 16.57
C ARG A 118 4.94 4.43 17.20
N THR A 119 5.50 3.54 16.40
CA THR A 119 5.97 2.22 16.85
C THR A 119 7.37 2.31 17.49
N PRO A 120 7.82 1.29 18.25
CA PRO A 120 9.15 1.29 18.89
C PRO A 120 10.34 1.44 17.94
N LYS A 121 10.19 1.12 16.66
CA LYS A 121 11.20 1.30 15.60
C LYS A 121 11.07 2.64 14.85
N GLY A 122 10.11 3.49 15.23
CA GLY A 122 9.88 4.79 14.60
C GLY A 122 8.88 4.76 13.43
N GLY A 123 8.38 3.58 13.05
CA GLY A 123 7.28 3.43 12.10
C GLY A 123 5.96 4.00 12.63
N ARG A 124 4.84 3.62 12.00
CA ARG A 124 3.51 4.14 12.34
C ARG A 124 2.46 3.04 12.32
N HIS A 125 1.48 3.16 13.21
CA HIS A 125 0.18 2.53 13.01
C HIS A 125 -0.86 3.60 12.74
N LEU A 126 -1.68 3.38 11.72
CA LEU A 126 -2.93 4.10 11.47
C LEU A 126 -4.08 3.14 11.73
N LEU A 127 -4.94 3.45 12.70
CA LEU A 127 -6.15 2.66 12.93
C LEU A 127 -7.34 3.30 12.22
N LEU A 128 -8.12 2.46 11.55
CA LEU A 128 -9.32 2.86 10.82
C LEU A 128 -10.32 1.71 10.78
N ARG A 129 -11.57 2.04 10.46
CA ARG A 129 -12.63 1.06 10.20
C ARG A 129 -12.97 1.07 8.71
N CYS A 130 -13.23 -0.11 8.15
CA CYS A 130 -13.71 -0.25 6.78
C CYS A 130 -14.66 -1.44 6.70
N PRO A 131 -15.87 -1.32 6.13
CA PRO A 131 -16.80 -2.45 6.05
C PRO A 131 -16.31 -3.61 5.18
N ALA A 132 -15.31 -3.39 4.32
CA ALA A 132 -14.69 -4.42 3.48
C ALA A 132 -13.34 -4.87 4.07
N ILE A 133 -13.39 -5.63 5.17
CA ILE A 133 -12.23 -6.29 5.76
C ILE A 133 -12.10 -7.73 5.25
N GLY A 134 -10.85 -8.18 5.12
CA GLY A 134 -10.51 -9.55 4.75
C GLY A 134 -9.23 -9.99 5.43
N ARG A 135 -8.38 -10.70 4.69
CA ARG A 135 -7.07 -11.13 5.19
C ARG A 135 -6.09 -9.94 5.18
N SER A 136 -5.22 -9.89 6.18
CA SER A 136 -4.05 -8.99 6.20
C SER A 136 -3.28 -9.05 4.88
N ARG A 137 -3.01 -7.87 4.33
CA ARG A 137 -2.34 -7.67 3.03
C ARG A 137 -0.94 -7.12 3.28
N VAL A 138 0.09 -7.77 2.74
CA VAL A 138 1.41 -7.15 2.61
C VAL A 138 1.35 -6.15 1.47
N LEU A 139 1.67 -4.89 1.76
CA LEU A 139 1.60 -3.80 0.79
C LEU A 139 2.98 -3.49 0.21
N ALA A 140 4.03 -3.53 1.02
CA ALA A 140 5.39 -3.27 0.57
C ALA A 140 6.41 -4.15 1.30
N ARG A 141 7.45 -4.56 0.59
CA ARG A 141 8.61 -5.27 1.13
C ARG A 141 9.91 -4.56 0.77
N SER A 142 10.93 -4.75 1.61
CA SER A 142 12.28 -4.32 1.31
C SER A 142 12.93 -5.27 0.30
N ARG A 143 14.01 -4.81 -0.35
CA ARG A 143 14.82 -5.64 -1.28
C ARG A 143 15.29 -6.96 -0.65
N GLN A 144 15.44 -6.99 0.68
CA GLN A 144 15.95 -8.14 1.42
C GLN A 144 14.86 -9.15 1.83
N GLY A 145 13.57 -8.88 1.59
CA GLY A 145 12.49 -9.79 2.02
C GLY A 145 11.54 -9.22 3.07
N GLY A 146 12.04 -8.26 3.87
CA GLY A 146 11.34 -7.75 5.06
C GLY A 146 10.05 -7.03 4.69
N ILE A 147 9.02 -7.16 5.52
CA ILE A 147 7.76 -6.41 5.34
C ILE A 147 8.01 -4.97 5.78
N LEU A 148 7.78 -4.01 4.88
CA LEU A 148 7.87 -2.57 5.18
C LEU A 148 6.52 -2.02 5.64
N VAL A 149 5.45 -2.41 4.93
CA VAL A 149 4.08 -2.02 5.24
C VAL A 149 3.15 -3.21 5.03
N GLU A 150 2.28 -3.47 6.00
CA GLU A 150 1.17 -4.41 5.88
C GLU A 150 -0.12 -3.83 6.48
N THR A 151 -1.25 -4.43 6.12
CA THR A 151 -2.50 -4.23 6.84
C THR A 151 -2.69 -5.35 7.85
N ARG A 152 -3.28 -5.03 9.01
CA ARG A 152 -3.70 -5.99 10.02
C ARG A 152 -5.23 -5.97 10.08
N GLU A 153 -5.84 -6.99 9.49
CA GLU A 153 -7.29 -7.04 9.25
C GLU A 153 -7.97 -8.17 10.05
N GLU A 154 -8.84 -8.98 9.44
CA GLU A 154 -9.59 -10.03 10.14
C GLU A 154 -8.66 -11.04 10.83
N GLY A 155 -8.93 -11.29 12.11
CA GLY A 155 -8.22 -12.30 12.89
C GLY A 155 -6.77 -11.96 13.21
N ALA A 156 -6.36 -10.69 13.10
CA ALA A 156 -5.04 -10.22 13.52
C ALA A 156 -5.08 -9.50 14.89
N ILE A 157 -3.90 -9.26 15.44
CA ILE A 157 -3.70 -8.36 16.56
C ILE A 157 -2.70 -7.27 16.18
N ILE A 158 -2.88 -6.10 16.78
CA ILE A 158 -1.97 -4.96 16.68
C ILE A 158 -1.64 -4.45 18.09
N ILE A 159 -0.37 -4.40 18.44
CA ILE A 159 0.09 -3.89 19.74
C ILE A 159 0.05 -2.36 19.66
N VAL A 160 -0.52 -1.72 20.67
CA VAL A 160 -0.75 -0.27 20.64
C VAL A 160 -0.22 0.43 21.89
N ALA A 161 -0.12 1.75 21.81
CA ALA A 161 0.12 2.63 22.96
C ALA A 161 -0.93 2.37 24.05
N PRO A 162 -0.56 2.45 25.34
CA PRO A 162 0.73 2.89 25.85
C PRO A 162 1.70 1.73 26.15
N SER A 163 1.65 0.61 25.39
CA SER A 163 2.58 -0.51 25.57
C SER A 163 4.05 -0.06 25.51
N ALA A 164 4.89 -0.53 26.43
CA ALA A 164 6.26 -0.05 26.58
C ALA A 164 7.21 -1.09 27.19
N GLY A 165 8.47 -0.70 27.37
CA GLY A 165 9.49 -1.50 28.04
C GLY A 165 9.73 -2.82 27.33
N THR A 166 9.75 -3.91 28.09
CA THR A 166 10.03 -5.26 27.59
C THR A 166 8.89 -5.87 26.76
N VAL A 167 7.82 -5.14 26.43
CA VAL A 167 6.85 -5.60 25.41
C VAL A 167 7.50 -5.72 24.04
N HIS A 168 8.46 -4.84 23.72
CA HIS A 168 9.19 -4.85 22.45
C HIS A 168 10.68 -5.09 22.68
N PRO A 169 11.38 -5.87 21.82
CA PRO A 169 12.82 -6.12 21.97
C PRO A 169 13.70 -4.87 22.02
N THR A 170 13.25 -3.75 21.45
CA THR A 170 13.99 -2.47 21.47
C THR A 170 13.88 -1.73 22.81
N GLY A 171 12.99 -2.15 23.72
CA GLY A 171 12.69 -1.46 24.98
C GLY A 171 11.90 -0.15 24.84
N ARG A 172 11.69 0.35 23.62
CA ARG A 172 11.03 1.63 23.33
C ARG A 172 9.50 1.51 23.34
N PRO A 173 8.76 2.58 23.72
CA PRO A 173 7.31 2.55 23.79
C PRO A 173 6.62 2.69 22.42
N TYR A 174 5.38 2.21 22.36
CA TYR A 174 4.38 2.70 21.40
C TYR A 174 3.83 4.03 21.93
N VAL A 175 3.76 5.05 21.07
CA VAL A 175 3.40 6.42 21.49
C VAL A 175 2.26 6.95 20.62
N LEU A 176 1.10 7.16 21.23
CA LEU A 176 -0.04 7.80 20.60
C LEU A 176 0.33 9.24 20.20
N LEU A 177 0.15 9.58 18.93
CA LEU A 177 0.47 10.90 18.38
C LEU A 177 -0.80 11.73 18.16
N ARG A 178 -1.88 11.09 17.71
CA ARG A 178 -3.13 11.75 17.35
C ARG A 178 -4.33 10.87 17.69
N GLY A 179 -5.43 11.51 18.11
CA GLY A 179 -6.70 10.83 18.36
C GLY A 179 -6.64 9.84 19.51
N GLY A 180 -7.24 8.67 19.33
CA GLY A 180 -7.38 7.62 20.34
C GLY A 180 -8.37 6.55 19.90
N VAL A 181 -8.46 5.44 20.64
CA VAL A 181 -9.30 4.27 20.27
C VAL A 181 -10.79 4.62 20.10
N GLN A 182 -11.25 5.69 20.76
CA GLN A 182 -12.62 6.21 20.67
C GLN A 182 -12.89 7.05 19.41
N SER A 183 -11.84 7.57 18.75
CA SER A 183 -11.98 8.50 17.60
C SER A 183 -11.61 7.87 16.25
N VAL A 184 -11.35 6.55 16.22
CA VAL A 184 -11.04 5.81 14.99
C VAL A 184 -12.10 6.07 13.92
N ARG A 185 -11.67 6.59 12.75
CA ARG A 185 -12.57 6.93 11.65
C ARG A 185 -12.99 5.70 10.84
N THR A 186 -14.20 5.75 10.29
CA THR A 186 -14.66 4.80 9.27
C THR A 186 -14.45 5.41 7.90
N ILE A 187 -13.78 4.68 7.01
CA ILE A 187 -13.62 5.07 5.60
C ILE A 187 -14.27 4.04 4.69
N SER A 188 -14.57 4.45 3.46
CA SER A 188 -15.11 3.56 2.44
C SER A 188 -14.05 2.56 1.92
N PRO A 189 -14.48 1.41 1.35
CA PRO A 189 -13.57 0.48 0.69
C PRO A 189 -12.74 1.13 -0.42
N ALA A 190 -13.30 2.09 -1.13
CA ALA A 190 -12.61 2.83 -2.19
C ALA A 190 -11.48 3.72 -1.64
N GLN A 191 -11.73 4.43 -0.54
CA GLN A 191 -10.71 5.20 0.17
C GLN A 191 -9.61 4.29 0.74
N LEU A 192 -9.98 3.15 1.34
CA LEU A 192 -8.99 2.18 1.81
C LEU A 192 -8.08 1.69 0.68
N GLU A 193 -8.65 1.41 -0.50
CA GLU A 193 -7.87 0.98 -1.66
C GLU A 193 -6.99 2.10 -2.23
N GLU A 194 -7.38 3.37 -2.11
CA GLU A 194 -6.54 4.52 -2.46
C GLU A 194 -5.28 4.59 -1.57
N ILE A 195 -5.45 4.47 -0.25
CA ILE A 195 -4.33 4.37 0.70
C ILE A 195 -3.45 3.17 0.34
N CYS A 196 -4.04 1.97 0.22
CA CYS A 196 -3.29 0.74 -0.03
C CYS A 196 -2.53 0.79 -1.36
N SER A 197 -3.14 1.32 -2.41
CA SER A 197 -2.49 1.48 -3.72
C SER A 197 -1.28 2.41 -3.65
N SER A 198 -1.39 3.53 -2.93
CA SER A 198 -0.27 4.45 -2.75
C SER A 198 0.90 3.83 -1.96
N LEU A 199 0.60 2.93 -1.02
CA LEU A 199 1.59 2.22 -0.21
C LEU A 199 2.30 1.11 -0.97
N ARG A 200 1.63 0.45 -1.92
CA ARG A 200 2.27 -0.55 -2.80
C ARG A 200 3.38 0.03 -3.66
N LEU A 201 3.38 1.36 -3.90
CA LEU A 201 4.47 2.05 -4.60
C LEU A 201 5.77 2.14 -3.78
N LEU A 202 5.74 1.74 -2.50
CA LEU A 202 6.91 1.64 -1.63
C LEU A 202 7.56 0.25 -1.70
N ASP A 203 6.94 -0.70 -2.42
CA ASP A 203 7.47 -2.05 -2.53
C ASP A 203 8.78 -2.05 -3.34
N GLU A 204 9.86 -2.48 -2.69
CA GLU A 204 11.19 -2.54 -3.30
C GLU A 204 11.44 -3.88 -4.01
N GLN A 205 10.61 -4.89 -3.75
CA GLN A 205 10.61 -6.14 -4.52
C GLN A 205 9.76 -6.03 -5.79
N GLY A 206 8.69 -5.25 -5.69
CA GLY A 206 7.85 -4.80 -6.79
C GLY A 206 8.44 -3.63 -7.58
N ALA A 207 9.49 -2.95 -7.10
CA ALA A 207 10.37 -2.18 -7.96
C ALA A 207 10.89 -3.16 -9.02
N PRO A 208 10.42 -3.08 -10.27
CA PRO A 208 10.68 -4.14 -11.19
C PRO A 208 12.19 -4.24 -11.37
N LYS A 209 12.73 -5.46 -11.21
CA LYS A 209 13.77 -5.90 -12.15
C LYS A 209 13.30 -5.37 -13.49
N LEU A 210 14.05 -4.45 -14.09
CA LEU A 210 13.78 -4.03 -15.46
C LEU A 210 13.41 -5.32 -16.21
N ILE A 211 12.21 -5.40 -16.80
CA ILE A 211 12.00 -6.31 -17.91
C ILE A 211 12.81 -5.71 -19.06
N GLN A 212 14.13 -5.69 -18.87
CA GLN A 212 15.12 -5.64 -19.90
C GLN A 212 14.99 -6.99 -20.59
N SER A 213 14.92 -6.94 -21.91
CA SER A 213 15.01 -8.10 -22.77
C SER A 213 16.15 -9.02 -22.34
N SER A 214 15.86 -10.05 -21.54
CA SER A 214 16.72 -11.21 -21.41
C SER A 214 16.19 -12.28 -22.35
N SER A 215 16.27 -12.02 -23.66
CA SER A 215 16.43 -13.12 -24.60
C SER A 215 17.84 -13.67 -24.34
N GLN A 216 17.94 -14.73 -23.53
CA GLN A 216 19.15 -15.54 -23.55
C GLN A 216 19.36 -16.07 -24.97
N PRO A 217 20.58 -15.99 -25.54
CA PRO A 217 20.85 -16.51 -26.86
C PRO A 217 20.80 -18.04 -26.80
N THR A 218 19.79 -18.64 -27.45
CA THR A 218 19.88 -20.03 -27.90
C THR A 218 21.13 -20.17 -28.77
N ALA A 219 22.04 -21.04 -28.37
CA ALA A 219 23.28 -21.33 -29.07
C ALA A 219 22.97 -21.85 -30.49
N GLY A 220 23.06 -20.96 -31.47
CA GLY A 220 23.12 -21.26 -32.90
C GLY A 220 24.40 -20.64 -33.49
N PRO A 221 24.95 -21.20 -34.58
CA PRO A 221 26.28 -20.84 -35.07
C PRO A 221 26.37 -19.34 -35.43
N ARG A 222 27.36 -18.67 -34.83
CA ARG A 222 27.61 -17.24 -34.92
C ARG A 222 28.01 -16.83 -36.35
N ARG A 223 27.23 -15.92 -36.97
CA ARG A 223 27.72 -15.04 -38.03
C ARG A 223 28.43 -13.82 -37.41
N PRO A 224 29.46 -13.23 -38.06
CA PRO A 224 30.25 -12.16 -37.48
C PRO A 224 29.42 -10.90 -37.21
N LEU A 225 29.70 -10.26 -36.08
CA LEU A 225 29.08 -9.04 -35.58
C LEU A 225 29.31 -7.85 -36.53
N GLN A 226 28.22 -7.29 -37.07
CA GLN A 226 28.20 -5.88 -37.47
C GLN A 226 27.88 -5.02 -36.25
N LEU A 227 28.81 -4.11 -35.91
CA LEU A 227 28.57 -3.03 -34.96
C LEU A 227 27.45 -2.09 -35.48
N SER A 228 26.61 -1.60 -34.55
CA SER A 228 25.69 -0.44 -34.67
C SER A 228 24.20 -0.63 -35.03
N ALA A 229 23.59 -1.81 -34.92
CA ALA A 229 22.13 -1.92 -35.04
C ALA A 229 21.44 -1.68 -33.68
N THR A 230 20.94 -0.47 -33.44
CA THR A 230 20.04 -0.19 -32.29
C THR A 230 18.79 -1.05 -32.43
N ARG A 231 18.41 -1.79 -31.37
CA ARG A 231 17.26 -2.70 -31.44
C ARG A 231 15.97 -1.89 -31.66
N PRO A 232 15.00 -2.35 -32.48
CA PRO A 232 13.77 -1.61 -32.74
C PRO A 232 12.97 -1.22 -31.48
N GLY A 233 12.99 -2.05 -30.44
CA GLY A 233 12.37 -1.72 -29.15
C GLY A 233 13.07 -0.58 -28.40
N ASP A 234 14.41 -0.47 -28.51
CA ASP A 234 15.16 0.64 -27.92
C ASP A 234 14.90 1.95 -28.66
N LEU A 235 14.68 1.88 -29.98
CA LEU A 235 14.25 3.03 -30.78
C LEU A 235 12.89 3.52 -30.31
N LEU A 236 11.90 2.63 -30.16
CA LEU A 236 10.57 3.02 -29.67
C LEU A 236 10.61 3.65 -28.28
N ASN A 237 11.41 3.10 -27.35
CA ASN A 237 11.52 3.66 -26.00
C ASN A 237 12.09 5.08 -25.98
N ARG A 238 12.89 5.47 -26.98
CA ARG A 238 13.55 6.79 -27.08
C ARG A 238 12.87 7.72 -28.07
N ASP A 239 11.91 7.22 -28.83
CA ASP A 239 11.24 7.98 -29.89
C ASP A 239 10.37 9.07 -29.25
N PRO A 240 10.69 10.36 -29.44
CA PRO A 240 9.93 11.45 -28.84
C PRO A 240 8.52 11.58 -29.44
N GLN A 241 8.25 10.94 -30.58
CA GLN A 241 6.91 10.90 -31.17
C GLN A 241 6.00 9.85 -30.51
N VAL A 242 6.58 8.89 -29.77
CA VAL A 242 5.83 7.86 -29.07
C VAL A 242 5.56 8.31 -27.63
N THR A 243 4.36 8.81 -27.41
CA THR A 243 3.87 9.23 -26.08
C THR A 243 3.05 8.13 -25.42
N TRP A 244 2.81 8.24 -24.11
CA TRP A 244 1.97 7.28 -23.39
C TRP A 244 0.51 7.31 -23.87
N GLU A 245 -0.02 8.48 -24.21
CA GLU A 245 -1.34 8.66 -24.83
C GLU A 245 -1.45 7.86 -26.11
N SER A 246 -0.40 7.90 -26.94
CA SER A 246 -0.37 7.23 -28.23
C SER A 246 -0.39 5.70 -28.11
N ILE A 247 0.07 5.13 -26.98
CA ILE A 247 0.04 3.69 -26.69
C ILE A 247 -1.25 3.27 -25.97
N LEU A 248 -1.75 4.11 -25.06
CA LEU A 248 -2.79 3.72 -24.10
C LEU A 248 -4.20 4.04 -24.59
N LEU A 249 -4.42 5.22 -25.17
CA LEU A 249 -5.75 5.64 -25.64
C LEU A 249 -6.34 4.67 -26.67
N PRO A 250 -5.61 4.20 -27.70
CA PRO A 250 -6.17 3.26 -28.68
C PRO A 250 -6.56 1.91 -28.06
N LYS A 251 -6.04 1.61 -26.87
CA LYS A 251 -6.33 0.38 -26.12
C LYS A 251 -7.40 0.59 -25.05
N GLY A 252 -8.13 1.71 -25.11
CA GLY A 252 -9.28 2.02 -24.26
C GLY A 252 -8.91 2.48 -22.85
N TRP A 253 -7.65 2.83 -22.61
CA TRP A 253 -7.28 3.50 -21.38
C TRP A 253 -7.71 4.96 -21.44
N GLU A 254 -8.10 5.51 -20.30
CA GLU A 254 -8.61 6.87 -20.18
C GLU A 254 -7.67 7.68 -19.28
N LEU A 255 -7.23 8.84 -19.77
CA LEU A 255 -6.46 9.78 -18.96
C LEU A 255 -7.42 10.49 -17.99
N VAL A 256 -7.22 10.25 -16.69
CA VAL A 256 -8.06 10.81 -15.62
C VAL A 256 -7.57 12.21 -15.24
N ARG A 257 -6.26 12.37 -15.03
CA ARG A 257 -5.63 13.67 -14.77
C ARG A 257 -4.13 13.62 -15.02
N THR A 258 -3.51 14.78 -15.12
CA THR A 258 -2.05 14.97 -15.08
C THR A 258 -1.72 15.92 -13.93
N ASP A 259 -0.70 15.61 -13.14
CA ASP A 259 -0.24 16.50 -12.07
C ASP A 259 0.81 17.51 -12.55
N GLY A 260 1.17 18.46 -11.68
CA GLY A 260 2.14 19.51 -12.00
C GLY A 260 3.58 19.00 -12.21
N ALA A 261 3.88 17.74 -11.85
CA ALA A 261 5.16 17.09 -12.10
C ALA A 261 5.17 16.31 -13.43
N GLY A 262 4.06 16.31 -14.16
CA GLY A 262 3.92 15.59 -15.43
C GLY A 262 3.64 14.09 -15.26
N CYS A 263 3.22 13.63 -14.08
CA CYS A 263 2.73 12.28 -13.89
C CYS A 263 1.26 12.20 -14.33
N CYS A 264 0.97 11.31 -15.26
CA CYS A 264 -0.37 11.10 -15.80
C CYS A 264 -1.04 9.91 -15.09
N TYR A 265 -2.32 10.04 -14.78
CA TYR A 265 -3.11 9.07 -14.04
C TYR A 265 -4.14 8.44 -14.98
N TRP A 266 -4.10 7.12 -15.10
CA TRP A 266 -4.82 6.38 -16.13
C TRP A 266 -5.82 5.40 -15.55
N ARG A 267 -7.01 5.32 -16.15
CA ARG A 267 -8.02 4.31 -15.88
C ARG A 267 -8.00 3.27 -17.00
N HIS A 268 -8.00 1.99 -16.65
CA HIS A 268 -7.95 0.88 -17.62
C HIS A 268 -9.34 0.62 -18.23
N PRO A 269 -9.38 -0.02 -19.41
CA PRO A 269 -10.63 -0.38 -20.07
C PRO A 269 -11.57 -1.16 -19.15
N GLY A 270 -12.84 -0.77 -19.11
CA GLY A 270 -13.86 -1.45 -18.31
C GLY A 270 -13.95 -1.02 -16.85
N LYS A 271 -12.98 -0.26 -16.31
CA LYS A 271 -13.11 0.36 -14.98
C LYS A 271 -13.99 1.61 -15.05
N ARG A 272 -15.01 1.69 -14.19
CA ARG A 272 -15.89 2.86 -14.03
C ARG A 272 -15.62 3.59 -12.71
N GLY A 273 -15.99 4.86 -12.64
CA GLY A 273 -15.88 5.69 -11.43
C GLY A 273 -14.59 6.54 -11.37
N PRO A 274 -14.41 7.33 -10.30
CA PRO A 274 -13.39 8.39 -10.25
C PRO A 274 -11.96 7.89 -10.07
N HIS A 275 -11.75 6.60 -9.75
CA HIS A 275 -10.45 6.07 -9.40
C HIS A 275 -9.65 5.60 -10.63
N TYR A 276 -8.34 5.92 -10.63
CA TYR A 276 -7.38 5.46 -11.63
C TYR A 276 -6.84 4.06 -11.29
N SER A 277 -6.10 3.44 -12.21
CA SER A 277 -5.56 2.07 -12.13
C SER A 277 -4.12 1.92 -12.60
N ALA A 278 -3.56 2.97 -13.20
CA ALA A 278 -2.16 3.07 -13.54
C ALA A 278 -1.69 4.52 -13.50
N THR A 279 -0.39 4.75 -13.51
CA THR A 279 0.23 6.05 -13.74
C THR A 279 1.30 5.96 -14.82
N THR A 280 1.58 7.05 -15.54
CA THR A 280 2.76 7.13 -16.41
C THR A 280 3.65 8.31 -16.04
N ASN A 281 4.94 8.18 -16.32
CA ASN A 281 5.96 9.20 -16.03
C ASN A 281 6.03 9.55 -14.53
N HIS A 282 5.86 8.54 -13.68
CA HIS A 282 5.89 8.73 -12.24
C HIS A 282 7.32 9.11 -11.80
N ALA A 283 7.47 10.24 -11.10
CA ALA A 283 8.77 10.79 -10.72
C ALA A 283 9.73 11.01 -11.92
N GLY A 284 9.20 11.26 -13.12
CA GLY A 284 9.99 11.52 -14.32
C GLY A 284 10.66 10.27 -14.92
N ASP A 285 10.21 9.06 -14.58
CA ASP A 285 10.87 7.82 -14.98
C ASP A 285 10.49 7.31 -16.39
N ASP A 286 9.60 8.01 -17.10
CA ASP A 286 9.01 7.64 -18.40
C ASP A 286 8.53 6.18 -18.49
N LYS A 287 7.94 5.65 -17.41
CA LYS A 287 7.34 4.31 -17.37
C LYS A 287 5.84 4.35 -17.11
N LEU A 288 5.16 3.29 -17.51
CA LEU A 288 3.80 2.97 -17.09
C LEU A 288 3.85 2.08 -15.86
N HIS A 289 3.14 2.44 -14.80
CA HIS A 289 2.98 1.68 -13.56
C HIS A 289 1.53 1.24 -13.41
N VAL A 290 1.25 -0.04 -13.61
CA VAL A 290 -0.09 -0.62 -13.45
C VAL A 290 -0.20 -1.24 -12.06
N PHE A 291 -1.24 -0.91 -11.31
CA PHE A 291 -1.45 -1.41 -9.94
C PHE A 291 -2.78 -2.15 -9.77
N SER A 292 -3.62 -2.22 -10.81
CA SER A 292 -4.90 -2.94 -10.81
C SER A 292 -4.75 -4.35 -11.37
N THR A 293 -5.21 -5.37 -10.65
CA THR A 293 -5.19 -6.78 -11.10
C THR A 293 -6.23 -7.08 -12.19
N SER A 294 -7.24 -6.23 -12.35
CA SER A 294 -8.25 -6.33 -13.41
C SER A 294 -7.86 -5.62 -14.72
N ALA A 295 -6.67 -5.01 -14.79
CA ALA A 295 -6.23 -4.32 -15.98
C ALA A 295 -5.80 -5.31 -17.07
N PRO A 296 -5.85 -4.92 -18.37
CA PRO A 296 -5.34 -5.75 -19.48
C PRO A 296 -3.85 -6.09 -19.37
N LEU A 297 -3.10 -5.30 -18.61
CA LEU A 297 -1.72 -5.57 -18.24
C LEU A 297 -1.67 -6.02 -16.78
N PRO A 298 -0.90 -7.08 -16.45
CA PRO A 298 -0.64 -7.43 -15.07
C PRO A 298 -0.07 -6.25 -14.27
N PRO A 299 -0.27 -6.21 -12.94
CA PRO A 299 0.41 -5.21 -12.11
C PRO A 299 1.93 -5.25 -12.30
N GLY A 300 2.55 -4.08 -12.45
CA GLY A 300 3.99 -3.94 -12.71
C GLY A 300 4.34 -2.64 -13.42
N SER A 301 5.64 -2.41 -13.67
CA SER A 301 6.10 -1.27 -14.46
C SER A 301 6.62 -1.68 -15.84
N TYR A 302 6.26 -0.90 -16.84
CA TYR A 302 6.50 -1.19 -18.25
C TYR A 302 7.24 -0.02 -18.91
N THR A 303 8.21 -0.34 -19.75
CA THR A 303 8.71 0.61 -20.76
C THR A 303 7.65 0.77 -21.85
N LYS A 304 7.76 1.83 -22.66
CA LYS A 304 6.86 2.04 -23.82
C LYS A 304 6.83 0.81 -24.74
N PHE A 305 7.98 0.20 -25.01
CA PHE A 305 8.04 -1.02 -25.83
C PHE A 305 7.35 -2.21 -25.15
N ALA A 306 7.54 -2.40 -23.84
CA ALA A 306 6.90 -3.52 -23.15
C ALA A 306 5.38 -3.38 -23.11
N ALA A 307 4.88 -2.18 -22.84
CA ALA A 307 3.45 -1.90 -22.89
C ALA A 307 2.89 -2.08 -24.31
N TYR A 308 3.59 -1.57 -25.34
CA TYR A 308 3.21 -1.74 -26.74
C TYR A 308 3.17 -3.22 -27.15
N ALA A 309 4.20 -4.00 -26.83
CA ALA A 309 4.26 -5.41 -27.18
C ALA A 309 3.08 -6.20 -26.59
N LEU A 310 2.82 -6.01 -25.30
CA LEU A 310 1.76 -6.74 -24.60
C LEU A 310 0.36 -6.30 -25.04
N LEU A 311 0.11 -5.00 -25.22
CA LEU A 311 -1.21 -4.48 -25.58
C LEU A 311 -1.58 -4.69 -27.06
N TYR A 312 -0.60 -4.70 -27.95
CA TYR A 312 -0.86 -4.76 -29.41
C TYR A 312 -0.57 -6.12 -30.03
N HIS A 313 0.37 -6.88 -29.49
CA HIS A 313 0.83 -8.12 -30.12
C HIS A 313 0.72 -9.34 -29.21
N GLY A 314 0.63 -9.15 -27.89
CA GLY A 314 0.74 -10.23 -26.90
C GLY A 314 2.12 -10.91 -26.85
N ASP A 315 3.03 -10.54 -27.76
CA ASP A 315 4.35 -11.14 -27.98
C ASP A 315 5.38 -10.06 -28.34
N PHE A 316 6.50 -10.07 -27.62
CA PHE A 316 7.64 -9.17 -27.83
C PHE A 316 8.37 -9.40 -29.17
N HIS A 317 8.40 -10.63 -29.67
CA HIS A 317 9.02 -10.94 -30.96
C HIS A 317 8.21 -10.36 -32.12
N ALA A 318 6.90 -10.60 -32.13
CA ALA A 318 5.98 -10.03 -33.12
C ALA A 318 6.04 -8.49 -33.13
N ALA A 319 6.04 -7.88 -31.93
CA ALA A 319 6.19 -6.44 -31.79
C ALA A 319 7.52 -5.93 -32.36
N ALA A 320 8.64 -6.59 -32.07
CA ALA A 320 9.95 -6.19 -32.59
C ALA A 320 10.04 -6.29 -34.13
N GLN A 321 9.39 -7.29 -34.74
CA GLN A 321 9.34 -7.42 -36.21
C GLN A 321 8.52 -6.30 -36.85
N ALA A 322 7.36 -5.98 -36.28
CA ALA A 322 6.53 -4.85 -36.75
C ALA A 322 7.31 -3.53 -36.68
N LEU A 323 8.05 -3.30 -35.60
CA LEU A 323 8.89 -2.11 -35.45
C LEU A 323 10.09 -2.10 -36.40
N LYS A 324 10.66 -3.25 -36.74
CA LYS A 324 11.76 -3.34 -37.71
C LYS A 324 11.31 -2.84 -39.08
N GLN A 325 10.11 -3.20 -39.52
CA GLN A 325 9.53 -2.69 -40.78
C GLN A 325 9.32 -1.17 -40.74
N ARG A 326 8.80 -0.64 -39.61
CA ARG A 326 8.61 0.80 -39.40
C ARG A 326 9.90 1.61 -39.42
N TYR A 327 10.92 1.18 -38.69
CA TYR A 327 12.17 1.95 -38.58
C TYR A 327 13.16 1.71 -39.74
N SER A 328 13.01 0.62 -40.51
CA SER A 328 13.86 0.35 -41.69
C SER A 328 13.39 1.04 -42.97
N SER A 329 12.11 1.43 -43.06
CA SER A 329 11.51 1.96 -44.30
C SER A 329 11.66 3.47 -44.48
N GLY A 330 12.19 4.21 -43.50
CA GLY A 330 12.45 5.67 -43.60
C GLY A 330 11.21 6.54 -43.87
N ARG A 331 10.03 5.93 -43.96
CA ARG A 331 8.72 6.57 -44.07
C ARG A 331 7.96 6.26 -42.79
N PRO A 332 7.17 7.21 -42.23
CA PRO A 332 6.20 6.84 -41.22
C PRO A 332 5.30 5.78 -41.86
N GLY A 333 5.40 4.54 -41.39
CA GLY A 333 4.51 3.49 -41.82
C GLY A 333 3.08 3.94 -41.53
N GLU A 334 2.28 4.12 -42.57
CA GLU A 334 0.83 4.17 -42.49
C GLU A 334 0.36 2.80 -41.97
N GLY A 335 0.44 2.65 -40.66
CA GLY A 335 0.03 1.48 -39.91
C GLY A 335 -0.56 1.97 -38.60
N GLU A 336 -1.75 2.57 -38.71
CA GLU A 336 -2.84 2.83 -37.73
C GLU A 336 -2.58 3.15 -36.25
N ALA A 337 -1.37 3.10 -35.69
CA ALA A 337 -1.22 2.99 -34.24
C ALA A 337 -0.92 4.29 -33.49
N PHE A 338 -0.52 5.39 -34.13
CA PHE A 338 -0.03 6.59 -33.41
C PHE A 338 -0.42 7.94 -34.05
N ALA A 339 -1.59 8.04 -34.67
CA ALA A 339 -2.14 9.36 -35.01
C ALA A 339 -2.46 10.12 -33.71
N ARG A 340 -2.00 11.37 -33.59
CA ARG A 340 -2.36 12.25 -32.47
C ARG A 340 -3.89 12.30 -32.35
N PRO A 341 -4.49 12.07 -31.18
CA PRO A 341 -5.86 12.48 -30.96
C PRO A 341 -5.94 14.00 -31.17
N ALA A 342 -6.93 14.46 -31.93
CA ALA A 342 -7.20 15.88 -32.06
C ALA A 342 -7.44 16.48 -30.67
N SER A 343 -6.78 17.61 -30.39
CA SER A 343 -6.95 18.35 -29.14
C SER A 343 -8.43 18.64 -28.90
N LEU A 344 -8.96 18.23 -27.74
CA LEU A 344 -10.25 18.69 -27.21
C LEU A 344 -10.03 19.90 -26.31
#